data_AF-A0A4U1I398-F1
#
_entry.id   AF-A0A4U1I398-F1
#
_cell.length_a   1.000
_cell.length_b   1.000
_cell.length_c   1.000
_cell.angle_alpha   90.00
_cell.angle_beta   90.00
_cell.angle_gamma   90.00
#
_symmetry.space_group_name_H-M   'P 1'
#
loop_
_entity.id
_entity.type
_entity.pdbx_description
1 polymer ?
#
loop_
_entity_poly.entity_id
_entity_poly.type
_entity_poly.pdbx_seq_one_letter_code
_entity_poly.pdbx_strand_id
1 'polypeptide(L)'
;MGEGLTVSFLITTGATMQCSFGAAPAVLNVLPVNRVLAGAPAATIMDHLPMVNVAPFGVCSCAANPMVAAATAAALGVLTPMPCVPMTMAPWLPGSPTVLIGAMPALQNASKLMCAWGGVISILAPAQFTTLVP
;
A
#
# COMPACT_ATOMS: atom_id res chain seq x y z
N MET A 1 25.03 -11.58 -15.60
CA MET A 1 23.69 -10.96 -15.46
C MET A 1 22.85 -11.84 -14.56
N GLY A 2 23.15 -11.85 -13.28
CA GLY A 2 22.44 -12.63 -12.27
C GLY A 2 22.11 -11.71 -11.11
N GLU A 3 21.04 -10.93 -11.26
CA GLU A 3 20.43 -10.21 -10.15
C GLU A 3 19.82 -11.29 -9.25
N GLY A 4 20.49 -11.61 -8.14
CA GLY A 4 20.01 -12.59 -7.19
C GLY A 4 18.57 -12.25 -6.79
N LEU A 5 17.65 -13.22 -6.88
CA LEU A 5 16.28 -13.07 -6.43
C LEU A 5 16.32 -12.56 -4.99
N THR A 6 15.99 -11.30 -4.79
CA THR A 6 16.00 -10.67 -3.48
C THR A 6 14.79 -11.24 -2.74
N VAL A 7 15.05 -12.29 -1.98
CA VAL A 7 14.01 -13.05 -1.27
C VAL A 7 13.24 -12.09 -0.37
N SER A 8 11.96 -11.91 -0.68
CA SER A 8 11.07 -10.94 -0.05
C SER A 8 10.03 -11.66 0.80
N PHE A 9 9.44 -10.97 1.79
CA PHE A 9 8.36 -11.56 2.58
C PHE A 9 7.03 -11.47 1.84
N LEU A 10 6.26 -12.57 1.86
CA LEU A 10 4.87 -12.57 1.40
C LEU A 10 4.05 -11.68 2.32
N ILE A 11 3.31 -10.74 1.74
CA ILE A 11 2.46 -9.86 2.53
C ILE A 11 1.13 -10.55 2.84
N THR A 12 0.66 -10.35 4.06
CA THR A 12 -0.64 -10.81 4.56
C THR A 12 -1.39 -9.64 5.16
N THR A 13 -2.68 -9.84 5.46
CA THR A 13 -3.46 -8.87 6.24
C THR A 13 -2.74 -8.55 7.57
N GLY A 14 -2.84 -7.30 8.03
CA GLY A 14 -2.15 -6.84 9.23
C GLY A 14 -0.79 -6.17 8.96
N ALA A 15 -0.27 -6.23 7.73
CA ALA A 15 0.98 -5.58 7.39
C ALA A 15 0.89 -4.06 7.56
N THR A 16 1.93 -3.45 8.12
CA THR A 16 1.98 -2.00 8.33
C THR A 16 2.46 -1.33 7.05
N MET A 17 1.73 -0.30 6.62
CA MET A 17 2.01 0.51 5.45
C MET A 17 2.32 1.95 5.84
N GLN A 18 3.10 2.65 5.02
CA GLN A 18 3.38 4.07 5.15
C GLN A 18 3.22 4.78 3.81
N CYS A 19 2.48 5.89 3.79
CA CYS A 19 2.41 6.81 2.65
C CYS A 19 3.43 7.95 2.82
N SER A 20 4.12 8.34 1.74
CA SER A 20 5.11 9.43 1.76
C SER A 20 4.55 10.81 2.17
N PHE A 21 3.23 11.03 2.06
CA PHE A 21 2.55 12.26 2.49
C PHE A 21 1.55 12.05 3.63
N GLY A 22 1.50 10.84 4.20
CA GLY A 22 0.63 10.51 5.32
C GLY A 22 1.32 10.80 6.65
N ALA A 23 0.58 11.35 7.62
CA ALA A 23 1.11 11.65 8.95
C ALA A 23 1.22 10.42 9.88
N ALA A 24 0.54 9.32 9.55
CA ALA A 24 0.58 8.10 10.36
C ALA A 24 0.62 6.83 9.47
N PRO A 25 1.19 5.73 9.98
CA PRO A 25 1.08 4.43 9.35
C PRO A 25 -0.38 3.93 9.30
N ALA A 26 -0.66 3.01 8.38
CA ALA A 26 -1.95 2.34 8.26
C ALA A 26 -1.75 0.82 8.14
N VAL A 27 -2.79 0.04 8.41
CA VAL A 27 -2.75 -1.42 8.31
C VAL A 27 -3.38 -1.87 6.99
N LEU A 28 -2.72 -2.78 6.28
CA LEU A 28 -3.25 -3.43 5.09
C LEU A 28 -4.31 -4.46 5.50
N ASN A 29 -5.49 -4.36 4.90
CA ASN A 29 -6.57 -5.33 5.09
C ASN A 29 -6.74 -6.20 3.84
N VAL A 30 -6.48 -7.50 3.96
CA VAL A 30 -6.60 -8.45 2.83
C VAL A 30 -7.81 -9.32 3.05
N LEU A 31 -8.72 -9.35 2.09
CA LEU A 31 -9.90 -10.20 2.15
C LEU A 31 -9.53 -11.65 1.78
N PRO A 32 -10.15 -12.68 2.41
CA PRO A 32 -9.86 -14.08 2.14
C PRO A 32 -10.46 -14.61 0.82
N VAL A 33 -10.59 -13.76 -0.21
CA VAL A 33 -11.26 -14.08 -1.48
C VAL A 33 -10.52 -15.19 -2.24
N ASN A 34 -9.19 -15.12 -2.28
CA ASN A 34 -8.34 -16.09 -2.98
C ASN A 34 -8.17 -17.41 -2.22
N ARG A 35 -8.67 -17.50 -0.97
CA ARG A 35 -8.60 -18.70 -0.11
C ARG A 35 -7.18 -19.24 0.13
N VAL A 36 -6.16 -18.39 0.01
CA VAL A 36 -4.76 -18.71 0.35
C VAL A 36 -4.39 -17.98 1.64
N LEU A 37 -3.87 -18.75 2.59
CA LEU A 37 -3.45 -18.25 3.91
C LEU A 37 -1.95 -18.51 4.11
N ALA A 38 -1.27 -17.56 4.75
CA ALA A 38 0.08 -17.71 5.29
C ALA A 38 0.04 -17.25 6.76
N GLY A 39 -0.63 -18.04 7.61
CA GLY A 39 -1.08 -17.63 8.94
C GLY A 39 -2.30 -16.70 8.93
N ALA A 40 -2.37 -15.79 7.96
CA ALA A 40 -3.51 -14.93 7.66
C ALA A 40 -3.70 -14.78 6.14
N PRO A 41 -4.80 -14.19 5.64
CA PRO A 41 -5.05 -13.99 4.20
C PRO A 41 -3.85 -13.39 3.47
N ALA A 42 -3.37 -14.10 2.45
CA ALA A 42 -2.21 -13.71 1.66
C ALA A 42 -2.60 -12.70 0.57
N ALA A 43 -1.81 -11.62 0.48
CA ALA A 43 -2.06 -10.51 -0.42
C ALA A 43 -1.56 -10.78 -1.84
N THR A 44 -2.24 -10.16 -2.78
CA THR A 44 -1.86 -10.01 -4.19
C THR A 44 -1.64 -8.55 -4.51
N ILE A 45 -1.08 -8.26 -5.69
CA ILE A 45 -0.99 -6.88 -6.19
C ILE A 45 -2.37 -6.22 -6.39
N MET A 46 -3.46 -7.00 -6.39
CA MET A 46 -4.83 -6.49 -6.54
C MET A 46 -5.45 -6.00 -5.23
N ASP A 47 -4.80 -6.21 -4.08
CA ASP A 47 -5.24 -5.72 -2.77
C ASP A 47 -4.91 -4.22 -2.57
N HIS A 48 -5.40 -3.38 -3.49
CA HIS A 48 -5.12 -1.94 -3.55
C HIS A 48 -6.36 -1.07 -3.34
N LEU A 49 -7.55 -1.66 -3.13
CA LEU A 49 -8.78 -0.89 -3.14
C LEU A 49 -8.83 0.10 -1.95
N PRO A 50 -9.12 1.38 -2.19
CA PRO A 50 -9.19 2.38 -1.13
C PRO A 50 -10.33 2.05 -0.17
N MET A 51 -10.09 2.27 1.12
CA MET A 51 -11.01 1.96 2.23
C MET A 51 -11.39 0.49 2.41
N VAL A 52 -11.00 -0.40 1.51
CA VAL A 52 -11.15 -1.85 1.65
C VAL A 52 -9.82 -2.47 2.06
N ASN A 53 -8.78 -2.28 1.25
CA ASN A 53 -7.44 -2.78 1.53
C ASN A 53 -6.55 -1.71 2.15
N VAL A 54 -6.69 -0.47 1.66
CA VAL A 54 -5.85 0.67 2.05
C VAL A 54 -6.64 1.63 2.92
N ALA A 55 -6.35 1.63 4.22
CA ALA A 55 -6.92 2.58 5.17
C ALA A 55 -6.25 3.97 5.07
N PRO A 56 -6.90 5.04 5.60
CA PRO A 56 -6.30 6.37 5.72
C PRO A 56 -4.98 6.41 6.49
N PHE A 57 -4.07 7.28 6.08
CA PHE A 57 -2.76 7.52 6.72
C PHE A 57 -2.77 8.73 7.67
N GLY A 58 -3.85 8.92 8.43
CA GLY A 58 -4.08 10.11 9.24
C GLY A 58 -4.47 11.33 8.39
N VAL A 59 -3.58 12.33 8.30
CA VAL A 59 -3.74 13.49 7.40
C VAL A 59 -2.79 13.39 6.22
N CYS A 60 -3.20 13.93 5.08
CA CYS A 60 -2.43 14.04 3.86
C CYS A 60 -1.87 15.46 3.72
N SER A 61 -0.57 15.59 3.44
CA SER A 61 0.10 16.86 3.17
C SER A 61 0.40 17.09 1.69
N CYS A 62 -0.15 16.27 0.78
CA CYS A 62 0.15 16.39 -0.64
C CYS A 62 -0.66 17.51 -1.30
N ALA A 63 0.03 18.48 -1.90
CA ALA A 63 -0.61 19.64 -2.55
C ALA A 63 -1.45 19.27 -3.80
N ALA A 64 -1.24 18.10 -4.41
CA ALA A 64 -2.08 17.60 -5.50
C ALA A 64 -3.38 16.92 -5.02
N ASN A 65 -3.56 16.72 -3.71
CA ASN A 65 -4.88 16.37 -3.16
C ASN A 65 -5.79 17.62 -3.19
N PRO A 66 -6.96 17.58 -3.84
CA PRO A 66 -7.83 18.75 -4.00
C PRO A 66 -8.32 19.34 -2.68
N MET A 67 -8.51 18.52 -1.64
CA MET A 67 -8.89 19.02 -0.31
C MET A 67 -7.75 19.80 0.34
N VAL A 68 -6.51 19.30 0.22
CA VAL A 68 -5.31 19.97 0.73
C VAL A 68 -5.06 21.27 -0.04
N ALA A 69 -5.19 21.24 -1.37
CA ALA A 69 -5.05 22.41 -2.23
C ALA A 69 -6.05 23.51 -1.88
N ALA A 70 -7.33 23.15 -1.74
CA ALA A 70 -8.39 24.09 -1.37
C ALA A 70 -8.18 24.69 0.02
N ALA A 71 -7.80 23.86 1.00
CA ALA A 71 -7.51 24.30 2.36
C ALA A 71 -6.30 25.24 2.41
N THR A 72 -5.25 24.91 1.67
CA THR A 72 -4.04 25.72 1.54
C THR A 72 -4.35 27.07 0.91
N ALA A 73 -5.19 27.10 -0.14
CA ALA A 73 -5.67 28.34 -0.74
C ALA A 73 -6.48 29.19 0.26
N ALA A 74 -7.36 28.57 1.05
CA ALA A 74 -8.14 29.25 2.09
C ALA A 74 -7.25 29.77 3.24
N ALA A 75 -6.13 29.12 3.51
CA ALA A 75 -5.11 29.54 4.48
C ALA A 75 -4.05 30.48 3.88
N LEU A 76 -4.39 31.20 2.80
CA LEU A 76 -3.51 32.19 2.15
C LEU A 76 -2.15 31.60 1.72
N GLY A 77 -2.14 30.33 1.29
CA GLY A 77 -0.95 29.63 0.82
C GLY A 77 -0.20 28.83 1.90
N VAL A 78 -0.64 28.87 3.16
CA VAL A 78 -0.06 28.03 4.21
C VAL A 78 -0.54 26.58 4.03
N LEU A 79 0.41 25.65 3.84
CA LEU A 79 0.10 24.24 3.64
C LEU A 79 -0.79 23.73 4.79
N THR A 80 -2.01 23.34 4.45
CA THR A 80 -3.01 22.90 5.41
C THR A 80 -3.36 21.44 5.14
N PRO A 81 -2.73 20.49 5.85
CA PRO A 81 -3.02 19.07 5.70
C PRO A 81 -4.49 18.77 5.98
N MET A 82 -5.08 17.87 5.19
CA MET A 82 -6.48 17.46 5.32
C MET A 82 -6.58 15.96 5.58
N PRO A 83 -7.67 15.45 6.17
CA PRO A 83 -7.87 14.02 6.39
C PRO A 83 -7.58 13.19 5.13
N CYS A 84 -6.78 12.14 5.27
CA CYS A 84 -6.38 11.31 4.15
C CYS A 84 -7.56 10.45 3.67
N VAL A 85 -7.96 10.61 2.42
CA VAL A 85 -8.81 9.64 1.71
C VAL A 85 -7.94 9.00 0.62
N PRO A 86 -7.48 7.74 0.79
CA PRO A 86 -6.63 7.10 -0.20
C PRO A 86 -7.30 7.04 -1.58
N MET A 87 -6.55 7.33 -2.63
CA MET A 87 -7.00 7.20 -4.02
C MET A 87 -6.04 6.32 -4.81
N THR A 88 -6.23 5.01 -4.72
CA THR A 88 -5.32 3.98 -5.23
C THR A 88 -5.96 3.21 -6.38
N MET A 89 -5.92 3.81 -7.57
CA MET A 89 -6.65 3.31 -8.75
C MET A 89 -5.92 2.20 -9.52
N ALA A 90 -4.62 2.02 -9.25
CA ALA A 90 -3.78 1.03 -9.90
C ALA A 90 -3.29 -0.02 -8.89
N PRO A 91 -3.00 -1.25 -9.35
CA PRO A 91 -2.41 -2.30 -8.52
C PRO A 91 -1.05 -1.91 -7.91
N TRP A 92 -0.64 -2.69 -6.92
CA TRP A 92 0.74 -2.66 -6.43
C TRP A 92 1.72 -3.13 -7.53
N LEU A 93 2.97 -2.67 -7.45
CA LEU A 93 4.04 -3.10 -8.37
C LEU A 93 5.36 -3.28 -7.58
N PRO A 94 6.24 -4.22 -7.96
CA PRO A 94 6.08 -5.21 -9.03
C PRO A 94 5.20 -6.42 -8.65
N GLY A 95 5.15 -6.79 -7.38
CA GLY A 95 4.70 -8.13 -6.97
C GLY A 95 5.74 -9.21 -7.31
N SER A 96 5.47 -10.45 -6.90
CA SER A 96 6.37 -11.58 -7.19
C SER A 96 6.34 -11.93 -8.69
N PRO A 97 7.51 -12.20 -9.32
CA PRO A 97 7.57 -12.55 -10.73
C PRO A 97 7.11 -13.99 -11.02
N THR A 98 7.12 -14.87 -10.02
CA THR A 98 6.86 -16.31 -10.22
C THR A 98 5.78 -16.89 -9.31
N VAL A 99 5.46 -16.23 -8.20
CA VAL A 99 4.43 -16.72 -7.26
C VAL A 99 3.10 -16.01 -7.52
N LEU A 100 2.09 -16.79 -7.88
CA LEU A 100 0.73 -16.32 -8.12
C LEU A 100 -0.21 -16.81 -7.02
N ILE A 101 -1.14 -15.96 -6.61
CA ILE A 101 -2.26 -16.25 -5.73
C ILE A 101 -3.54 -15.84 -6.48
N GLY A 102 -4.44 -16.79 -6.75
CA GLY A 102 -5.65 -16.50 -7.54
C GLY A 102 -5.34 -15.98 -8.95
N ALA A 103 -4.30 -16.50 -9.61
CA ALA A 103 -3.78 -16.04 -10.91
C ALA A 103 -3.24 -14.59 -10.94
N MET A 104 -3.05 -13.96 -9.79
CA MET A 104 -2.47 -12.62 -9.65
C MET A 104 -1.12 -12.69 -8.92
N PRO A 105 -0.12 -11.86 -9.27
CA PRO A 105 1.15 -11.82 -8.56
C PRO A 105 0.98 -11.62 -7.05
N ALA A 106 1.68 -12.42 -6.26
CA ALA A 106 1.73 -12.29 -4.82
C ALA A 106 2.37 -10.96 -4.42
N LEU A 107 1.82 -10.30 -3.39
CA LEU A 107 2.35 -9.03 -2.90
C LEU A 107 3.57 -9.26 -2.01
N GLN A 108 4.55 -8.38 -2.12
CA GLN A 108 5.83 -8.49 -1.42
C GLN A 108 6.19 -7.21 -0.68
N ASN A 109 7.04 -7.27 0.34
CA ASN A 109 7.46 -6.08 1.09
C ASN A 109 8.21 -5.04 0.24
N ALA A 110 8.86 -5.45 -0.86
CA ALA A 110 9.47 -4.52 -1.81
C ALA A 110 8.45 -3.73 -2.64
N SER A 111 7.20 -4.20 -2.74
CA SER A 111 6.16 -3.61 -3.58
C SER A 111 5.78 -2.20 -3.12
N LYS A 112 5.30 -1.41 -4.07
CA LYS A 112 4.87 -0.02 -3.90
C LYS A 112 3.49 0.17 -4.52
N LEU A 113 2.72 1.07 -3.93
CA LEU A 113 1.41 1.46 -4.42
C LEU A 113 1.36 2.97 -4.63
N MET A 114 0.90 3.38 -5.79
CA MET A 114 0.82 4.80 -6.16
C MET A 114 -0.55 5.35 -5.78
N CYS A 115 -0.54 6.42 -4.99
CA CYS A 115 -1.73 7.21 -4.70
C CYS A 115 -1.88 8.29 -5.78
N ALA A 116 -3.07 8.45 -6.35
CA ALA A 116 -3.36 9.44 -7.39
C ALA A 116 -3.14 10.89 -6.92
N TRP A 117 -3.15 11.12 -5.60
CA TRP A 117 -2.73 12.41 -5.03
C TRP A 117 -1.25 12.70 -5.21
N GLY A 118 -0.41 11.71 -5.51
CA GLY A 118 1.04 11.85 -5.66
C GLY A 118 1.85 11.08 -4.62
N GLY A 119 1.20 10.46 -3.62
CA GLY A 119 1.88 9.68 -2.58
C GLY A 119 2.36 8.32 -3.06
N VAL A 120 3.49 7.87 -2.50
CA VAL A 120 3.98 6.51 -2.66
C VAL A 120 3.74 5.77 -1.35
N ILE A 121 2.98 4.69 -1.42
CA ILE A 121 2.69 3.81 -0.29
C ILE A 121 3.65 2.63 -0.34
N SER A 122 4.33 2.39 0.78
CA SER A 122 5.29 1.30 0.96
C SER A 122 4.86 0.40 2.10
N ILE A 123 5.20 -0.89 2.02
CA ILE A 123 5.14 -1.77 3.19
C ILE A 123 6.29 -1.41 4.12
N LEU A 124 5.96 -1.04 5.36
CA LEU A 124 6.93 -0.74 6.40
C LEU A 124 7.38 -2.01 7.14
N ALA A 125 6.43 -2.88 7.47
CA ALA A 125 6.69 -4.15 8.11
C ALA A 125 5.65 -5.19 7.70
N PRO A 126 6.05 -6.43 7.36
CA PRO A 126 5.09 -7.50 7.13
C PRO A 126 4.46 -7.95 8.46
N ALA A 127 3.28 -8.56 8.39
CA ALA A 127 2.63 -9.17 9.57
C ALA A 127 3.15 -10.58 9.90
N GLN A 128 3.98 -11.13 9.02
CA GLN A 128 4.57 -12.46 9.15
C GLN A 128 6.00 -12.44 8.59
N PHE A 129 6.88 -13.28 9.13
CA PHE A 129 8.30 -13.36 8.75
C PHE A 129 8.75 -14.78 8.38
N THR A 130 7.82 -15.66 8.06
CA THR A 130 8.06 -17.09 7.82
C THR A 130 7.94 -17.50 6.34
N THR A 131 7.05 -16.86 5.59
CA THR A 131 6.78 -17.17 4.19
C THR A 131 7.49 -16.18 3.29
N LEU A 132 8.37 -16.71 2.46
CA LEU A 132 9.20 -15.95 1.53
C LEU A 132 8.69 -16.16 0.10
N VAL A 133 8.80 -15.12 -0.71
CA VAL A 133 8.48 -15.11 -2.13
C VAL A 133 9.62 -14.42 -2.90
N PRO A 134 9.97 -14.91 -4.10
CA PRO A 134 11.09 -14.40 -4.87
C PRO A 134 10.81 -13.04 -5.48
#